data_AF-A0A969JZN9-F1
#
_entry.id   AF-A0A969JZN9-F1
#
_cell.length_a   1.000
_cell.length_b   1.000
_cell.length_c   1.000
_cell.angle_alpha   90.00
_cell.angle_beta   90.00
_cell.angle_gamma   90.00
#
_symmetry.space_group_name_H-M   'P 1'
#
loop_
_entity.id
_entity.type
_entity.pdbx_description
1 polymer ?
#
loop_
_entity_poly.entity_id
_entity_poly.type
_entity_poly.pdbx_seq_one_letter_code
_entity_poly.pdbx_strand_id
1 'polypeptide(L)'
;MDIGSERPFVMTPLMEIENSFAVMHTLPIGRFDNLKQTPQYTAHFTTYFTIDEATFESVMQPAIEAMSLIVYSWADYNLQKWVQAGKLLWLDPENSELPLRNQPSSDFPYSNFRGYEGKCTIFKGRLHYKGRHPSNNPCLERDAKQNIFSKVFNAFRNN
;
A
#
# COMPACT_ATOMS: atom_id res chain seq x y z
N MET A 1 14.15 -0.23 4.16
CA MET A 1 13.50 -1.49 4.59
C MET A 1 12.09 -1.38 4.06
N ASP A 2 11.77 -2.04 2.94
CA ASP A 2 10.48 -1.86 2.28
C ASP A 2 9.53 -3.00 2.61
N ILE A 3 8.44 -2.64 3.28
CA ILE A 3 7.29 -3.51 3.52
C ILE A 3 6.33 -3.27 2.35
N GLY A 4 6.60 -3.89 1.21
CA GLY A 4 5.70 -3.84 0.07
C GLY A 4 4.45 -4.67 0.36
N SER A 5 3.34 -4.02 0.70
CA SER A 5 2.02 -4.68 0.65
C SER A 5 1.50 -4.58 -0.78
N GLU A 6 1.15 -5.70 -1.38
CA GLU A 6 0.51 -5.73 -2.70
C GLU A 6 -0.96 -5.27 -2.64
N ARG A 7 -1.50 -5.09 -1.44
CA ARG A 7 -2.83 -4.54 -1.21
C ARG A 7 -2.72 -3.15 -0.62
N PRO A 8 -3.47 -2.17 -1.15
CA PRO A 8 -3.67 -0.93 -0.42
C PRO A 8 -4.31 -1.25 0.94
N PHE A 9 -3.85 -0.54 1.97
CA PHE A 9 -4.37 -0.63 3.32
C PHE A 9 -4.36 0.76 3.93
N VAL A 10 -5.07 0.93 5.03
CA VAL A 10 -4.96 2.12 5.88
C VAL A 10 -4.58 1.70 7.29
N MET A 11 -3.87 2.55 8.01
CA MET A 11 -3.50 2.29 9.40
C MET A 11 -4.71 2.57 10.28
N THR A 12 -5.37 1.53 10.79
CA THR A 12 -6.55 1.67 11.66
C THR A 12 -6.35 2.69 12.79
N PRO A 13 -5.22 2.71 13.54
CA PRO A 13 -5.02 3.69 14.60
C PRO A 13 -5.09 5.15 14.11
N LEU A 14 -4.58 5.44 12.91
CA LEU A 14 -4.66 6.78 12.33
C LEU A 14 -6.08 7.15 11.91
N MET A 15 -6.82 6.16 11.38
CA MET A 15 -8.21 6.35 10.96
C MET A 15 -9.19 6.50 12.13
N GLU A 16 -8.80 6.08 13.34
CA GLU A 16 -9.61 6.22 14.54
C GLU A 16 -9.51 7.61 15.18
N ILE A 17 -8.46 8.38 14.88
CA ILE A 17 -8.31 9.76 15.34
C ILE A 17 -9.52 10.60 14.88
N GLU A 18 -10.05 11.44 15.77
CA GLU A 18 -11.15 12.34 15.44
C GLU A 18 -10.70 13.36 14.39
N ASN A 19 -11.56 13.69 13.42
CA ASN A 19 -11.25 14.62 12.34
C ASN A 19 -10.01 14.26 11.50
N SER A 20 -9.60 12.99 11.52
CA SER A 20 -8.63 12.44 10.59
C SER A 20 -9.29 11.90 9.33
N PHE A 21 -8.56 12.00 8.23
CA PHE A 21 -8.94 11.41 6.96
C PHE A 21 -7.70 10.92 6.21
N ALA A 22 -7.94 10.03 5.25
CA ALA A 22 -6.91 9.50 4.39
C ALA A 22 -7.31 9.66 2.93
N VAL A 23 -6.33 9.96 2.08
CA VAL A 23 -6.50 10.00 0.62
C VAL A 23 -5.70 8.85 0.03
N MET A 24 -6.37 7.98 -0.71
CA MET A 24 -5.72 6.93 -1.48
C MET A 24 -5.36 7.42 -2.87
N HIS A 25 -4.08 7.34 -3.18
CA HIS A 25 -3.51 7.71 -4.45
C HIS A 25 -3.15 6.46 -5.25
N THR A 26 -3.24 6.62 -6.57
CA THR A 26 -2.88 5.58 -7.53
C THR A 26 -1.97 6.20 -8.58
N LEU A 27 -0.81 5.58 -8.76
CA LEU A 27 0.19 6.02 -9.72
C LEU A 27 0.50 4.86 -10.68
N PRO A 28 0.06 4.93 -11.95
CA PRO A 28 0.47 3.96 -12.95
C PRO A 28 1.97 4.14 -13.21
N ILE A 29 2.73 3.07 -12.97
CA ILE A 29 4.17 3.03 -13.24
C ILE A 29 4.40 2.15 -14.47
N GLY A 30 5.04 2.76 -15.47
CA GLY A 30 5.36 2.11 -16.73
C GLY A 30 6.84 2.18 -17.04
N ARG A 31 7.26 1.36 -17.99
CA ARG A 31 8.55 1.50 -18.67
C ARG A 31 8.34 2.39 -19.90
N PHE A 32 9.28 3.29 -20.15
CA PHE A 32 9.33 4.04 -21.40
C PHE A 32 10.24 3.29 -22.38
N ASP A 33 9.63 2.65 -23.37
CA ASP A 33 10.37 2.05 -24.48
C ASP A 33 10.00 2.75 -25.78
N ASN A 34 10.98 3.32 -26.48
CA ASN A 34 10.76 3.95 -27.79
C ASN A 34 9.59 4.95 -27.78
N LEU A 35 9.50 5.81 -26.76
CA LEU A 35 8.43 6.80 -26.55
C LEU A 35 7.03 6.22 -26.31
N LYS A 36 6.87 4.90 -26.24
CA LYS A 36 5.62 4.26 -25.85
C LYS A 36 5.68 3.87 -24.37
N GLN A 37 4.75 4.40 -23.59
CA GLN A 37 4.58 3.97 -22.21
C GLN A 37 3.98 2.56 -22.20
N THR A 38 4.70 1.62 -21.59
CA THR A 38 4.21 0.27 -21.34
C THR A 38 3.93 0.14 -19.84
N PRO A 39 2.66 0.10 -19.41
CA PRO A 39 2.31 -0.08 -18.00
C PRO A 39 2.94 -1.37 -17.46
N GLN A 40 3.56 -1.31 -16.28
CA GLN A 40 4.12 -2.49 -15.62
C GLN A 40 3.38 -2.81 -14.34
N TYR A 41 3.20 -1.81 -13.49
CA TYR A 41 2.52 -1.97 -12.21
C TYR A 41 1.86 -0.66 -11.79
N THR A 42 0.97 -0.75 -10.82
CA THR A 42 0.30 0.40 -10.25
C THR A 42 0.75 0.53 -8.81
N ALA A 43 1.35 1.67 -8.45
CA ALA A 43 1.65 1.97 -7.06
C ALA A 43 0.41 2.57 -6.40
N HIS A 44 0.07 2.05 -5.22
CA HIS A 44 -0.93 2.63 -4.34
C HIS A 44 -0.23 3.16 -3.09
N PHE A 45 -0.54 4.39 -2.72
CA PHE A 45 -0.06 4.97 -1.47
C PHE A 45 -1.17 5.78 -0.81
N THR A 46 -1.08 5.94 0.50
CA THR A 46 -2.09 6.61 1.30
C THR A 46 -1.46 7.77 2.04
N THR A 47 -2.05 8.95 1.88
CA THR A 47 -1.67 10.16 2.62
C THR A 47 -2.70 10.39 3.72
N TYR A 48 -2.24 10.62 4.95
CA TYR A 48 -3.10 10.89 6.09
C TYR A 48 -3.11 12.38 6.40
N PHE A 49 -4.25 12.88 6.83
CA PHE A 49 -4.48 14.26 7.22
C PHE A 49 -5.23 14.28 8.54
N THR A 50 -4.91 15.25 9.37
CA THR A 50 -5.49 15.43 10.70
C THR A 50 -5.34 16.90 11.09
N ILE A 51 -6.27 17.37 11.92
CA ILE A 51 -6.12 18.66 12.61
C ILE A 51 -5.45 18.50 13.99
N ASP A 52 -5.44 17.28 14.53
CA ASP A 52 -4.84 16.94 15.82
C ASP A 52 -3.46 16.32 15.60
N GLU A 53 -2.46 17.20 15.43
CA GLU A 53 -1.06 16.83 15.19
C GLU A 53 -0.46 16.06 16.38
N ALA A 54 -0.76 16.48 17.61
CA ALA A 54 -0.21 15.85 18.82
C ALA A 54 -0.67 14.39 18.97
N THR A 55 -1.95 14.11 18.74
CA THR A 55 -2.46 12.73 18.75
C THR A 55 -1.86 11.93 17.61
N PHE A 56 -1.72 12.51 16.42
CA PHE A 56 -1.11 11.85 15.27
C PHE A 56 0.35 11.44 15.54
N GLU A 57 1.17 12.36 16.07
CA GLU A 57 2.55 12.08 16.45
C GLU A 57 2.63 10.97 17.50
N SER A 58 1.79 11.03 18.53
CA SER A 58 1.72 10.01 19.58
C SER A 58 1.39 8.62 19.02
N VAL A 59 0.46 8.53 18.05
CA VAL A 59 0.11 7.26 17.37
C VAL A 59 1.22 6.78 16.44
N MET A 60 1.96 7.69 15.79
CA MET A 60 3.04 7.37 14.86
C MET A 60 4.37 7.04 15.55
N GLN A 61 4.61 7.57 16.75
CA GLN A 61 5.87 7.43 17.46
C GLN A 61 6.33 5.96 17.60
N PRO A 62 5.47 5.00 18.00
CA PRO A 62 5.87 3.60 18.07
C PRO A 62 6.26 3.00 16.71
N ALA A 63 5.60 3.43 15.63
CA ALA A 63 5.90 2.96 14.28
C ALA A 63 7.25 3.49 13.78
N ILE A 64 7.58 4.74 14.12
CA ILE A 64 8.86 5.38 13.78
C ILE A 64 10.01 4.76 14.59
N GLU A 65 9.84 4.64 15.91
CA GLU A 65 10.87 4.13 16.82
C GLU A 65 11.21 2.67 16.56
N ALA A 66 10.23 1.85 16.20
CA ALA A 66 10.45 0.43 16.11
C ALA A 66 11.32 0.01 14.92
N MET A 67 11.52 0.86 13.88
CA MET A 67 12.08 0.46 12.57
C MET A 67 11.59 -0.93 12.11
N SER A 68 10.38 -1.32 12.53
CA SER A 68 9.99 -2.72 12.62
C SER A 68 9.02 -3.04 11.51
N LEU A 69 8.99 -4.32 11.15
CA LEU A 69 7.99 -4.88 10.28
C LEU A 69 6.61 -4.67 10.92
N ILE A 70 5.89 -3.63 10.50
CA ILE A 70 4.51 -3.43 10.93
C ILE A 70 3.68 -4.59 10.38
N VAL A 71 3.18 -5.43 11.29
CA VAL A 71 2.26 -6.51 10.95
C VAL A 71 0.86 -5.92 10.95
N TYR A 72 0.36 -5.62 9.75
CA TYR A 72 -1.00 -5.11 9.57
C TYR A 72 -2.04 -6.18 9.89
N SER A 73 -3.12 -5.78 10.53
CA SER A 73 -4.26 -6.64 10.80
C SER A 73 -5.15 -6.75 9.56
N TRP A 74 -6.00 -7.79 9.51
CA TRP A 74 -7.04 -7.89 8.48
C TRP A 74 -7.98 -6.69 8.43
N ALA A 75 -8.16 -6.00 9.56
CA ALA A 75 -9.03 -4.83 9.65
C ALA A 75 -8.48 -3.63 8.85
N ASP A 76 -7.16 -3.58 8.63
CA ASP A 76 -6.48 -2.51 7.87
C ASP A 76 -6.74 -2.64 6.35
N TYR A 77 -7.11 -3.83 5.88
CA TYR A 77 -7.44 -4.11 4.48
C TYR A 77 -8.93 -3.94 4.15
N ASN A 78 -9.80 -3.82 5.16
CA ASN A 78 -11.22 -3.53 4.93
C ASN A 78 -11.42 -2.02 4.70
N LEU A 79 -11.09 -1.56 3.49
CA LEU A 79 -11.16 -0.15 3.11
C LEU A 79 -12.61 0.38 3.03
N GLN A 80 -13.57 -0.50 2.70
CA GLN A 80 -14.98 -0.13 2.49
C GLN A 80 -15.57 0.57 3.71
N LYS A 81 -15.27 0.06 4.93
CA LYS A 81 -15.80 0.64 6.17
C LYS A 81 -15.37 2.10 6.36
N TRP A 82 -14.16 2.46 5.91
CA TRP A 82 -13.63 3.82 6.05
C TRP A 82 -14.19 4.77 5.01
N VAL A 83 -14.48 4.28 3.81
CA VAL A 83 -15.22 5.05 2.80
C VAL A 83 -16.64 5.34 3.29
N GLN A 84 -17.32 4.33 3.84
CA GLN A 84 -18.66 4.47 4.42
C GLN A 84 -18.68 5.47 5.58
N ALA A 85 -17.62 5.49 6.40
CA ALA A 85 -17.44 6.47 7.47
C ALA A 85 -17.05 7.87 6.97
N GLY A 86 -16.85 8.08 5.67
CA GLY A 86 -16.40 9.36 5.10
C GLY A 86 -14.96 9.73 5.44
N LYS A 87 -14.16 8.79 5.97
CA LYS A 87 -12.77 9.01 6.38
C LYS A 87 -11.75 8.64 5.32
N LEU A 88 -12.09 7.77 4.37
CA LEU A 88 -11.23 7.40 3.24
C LEU A 88 -11.75 8.00 1.95
N LEU A 89 -10.91 8.80 1.30
CA LEU A 89 -11.15 9.53 0.07
C LEU A 89 -10.25 8.99 -1.05
N TRP A 90 -10.64 9.24 -2.30
CA TRP A 90 -9.87 8.84 -3.48
C TRP A 90 -10.03 9.87 -4.60
N LEU A 91 -9.05 9.90 -5.49
CA LEU A 91 -9.17 10.64 -6.76
C LEU A 91 -9.93 9.77 -7.76
N ASP A 92 -10.87 10.37 -8.50
CA ASP A 92 -11.62 9.67 -9.55
C ASP A 92 -10.71 9.38 -10.76
N PRO A 93 -10.34 8.11 -11.03
CA PRO A 93 -9.44 7.81 -12.15
C PRO A 93 -10.11 7.96 -13.52
N GLU A 94 -11.44 7.95 -13.58
CA GLU A 94 -12.20 8.06 -14.82
C GLU A 94 -12.41 9.52 -15.25
N ASN A 95 -12.01 10.48 -14.42
CA ASN A 95 -12.14 11.91 -14.67
C ASN A 95 -10.75 12.56 -14.76
N SER A 96 -10.47 13.26 -15.86
CA SER A 96 -9.17 13.91 -16.11
C SER A 96 -8.82 14.99 -15.11
N GLU A 97 -9.81 15.62 -14.47
CA GLU A 97 -9.60 16.63 -13.42
C GLU A 97 -9.26 15.98 -12.07
N LEU A 98 -9.34 14.65 -11.97
CA LEU A 98 -9.05 13.86 -10.77
C LEU A 98 -9.76 14.44 -9.51
N PRO A 99 -11.07 14.71 -9.55
CA PRO A 99 -11.77 15.24 -8.39
C PRO A 99 -11.65 14.29 -7.20
N LEU A 100 -11.51 14.88 -6.01
CA LEU A 100 -11.51 14.13 -4.76
C LEU A 100 -12.94 13.67 -4.44
N ARG A 101 -13.11 12.35 -4.26
CA ARG A 101 -14.37 11.70 -3.95
C ARG A 101 -14.33 11.05 -2.57
N ASN A 102 -15.49 11.01 -1.91
CA ASN A 102 -15.70 10.32 -0.65
C ASN A 102 -17.00 9.50 -0.63
N GLN A 103 -17.84 9.62 -1.66
CA GLN A 103 -19.13 8.95 -1.84
C GLN A 103 -19.50 8.90 -3.34
N PRO A 104 -20.41 7.99 -3.73
CA PRO A 104 -20.92 6.88 -2.93
C PRO A 104 -19.87 5.77 -2.74
N SER A 105 -19.97 4.99 -1.65
CA SER A 105 -19.01 3.89 -1.41
C SER A 105 -19.01 2.79 -2.49
N SER A 106 -20.07 2.69 -3.30
CA SER A 106 -20.15 1.81 -4.47
C SER A 106 -19.14 2.17 -5.56
N ASP A 107 -18.73 3.44 -5.61
CA ASP A 107 -17.84 3.97 -6.63
C ASP A 107 -16.37 3.88 -6.20
N PHE A 108 -16.09 3.31 -5.03
CA PHE A 108 -14.73 3.16 -4.53
C PHE A 108 -13.95 2.12 -5.37
N PRO A 109 -12.96 2.55 -6.17
CA PRO A 109 -12.35 1.69 -7.19
C PRO A 109 -11.43 0.62 -6.60
N TYR A 110 -11.09 0.73 -5.31
CA TYR A 110 -10.09 -0.10 -4.65
C TYR A 110 -10.70 -1.14 -3.70
N SER A 111 -12.04 -1.29 -3.69
CA SER A 111 -12.79 -2.22 -2.86
C SER A 111 -12.44 -3.70 -3.10
N ASN A 112 -12.02 -4.03 -4.33
CA ASN A 112 -11.88 -5.41 -4.79
C ASN A 112 -10.42 -5.87 -4.99
N PHE A 113 -9.43 -5.14 -4.49
CA PHE A 113 -8.04 -5.59 -4.61
C PHE A 113 -7.81 -6.88 -3.84
N ARG A 114 -7.59 -7.97 -4.59
CA ARG A 114 -7.14 -9.27 -4.09
C ARG A 114 -5.63 -9.32 -4.24
N GLY A 115 -4.90 -8.91 -3.21
CA GLY A 115 -3.46 -9.14 -3.19
C GLY A 115 -3.11 -10.47 -2.52
N TYR A 116 -1.82 -10.73 -2.42
CA TYR A 116 -1.30 -11.98 -1.90
C TYR A 116 -1.54 -12.08 -0.40
N GLU A 117 -2.31 -13.09 -0.01
CA GLU A 117 -2.54 -13.43 1.39
C GLU A 117 -1.42 -14.37 1.85
N GLY A 118 -0.39 -13.81 2.48
CA GLY A 118 0.67 -14.62 3.06
C GLY A 118 1.30 -14.00 4.28
N LYS A 119 1.67 -14.87 5.21
CA LYS A 119 2.49 -14.49 6.35
C LYS A 119 3.94 -14.44 5.89
N CYS A 120 4.49 -13.24 5.84
CA CYS A 120 5.93 -13.06 5.81
C CYS A 120 6.46 -13.21 7.23
N THR A 121 7.45 -14.09 7.42
CA THR A 121 8.18 -14.22 8.68
C THR A 121 9.66 -14.04 8.40
N ILE A 122 10.34 -13.22 9.17
CA ILE A 122 11.80 -13.12 9.11
C ILE A 122 12.36 -14.16 10.08
N PHE A 123 13.05 -15.17 9.57
CA PHE A 123 13.70 -16.21 10.37
C PHE A 123 15.16 -16.32 9.97
N LYS A 124 16.06 -16.07 10.94
CA LYS A 124 17.52 -16.04 10.76
C LYS A 124 17.98 -15.08 9.64
N GLY A 125 17.43 -13.86 9.63
CA GLY A 125 17.77 -12.82 8.64
C GLY A 125 17.29 -13.09 7.22
N ARG A 126 16.41 -14.08 7.02
CA ARG A 126 15.80 -14.39 5.73
C ARG A 126 14.29 -14.18 5.79
N LEU A 127 13.71 -13.65 4.73
CA LEU A 127 12.27 -13.55 4.55
C LEU A 127 11.72 -14.92 4.13
N HIS A 128 10.79 -15.46 4.92
CA HIS A 128 10.06 -16.69 4.62
C HIS A 128 8.60 -16.33 4.39
N TYR A 129 8.13 -16.57 3.18
CA TYR A 129 6.74 -16.40 2.82
C TYR A 129 5.97 -17.71 3.03
N LYS A 130 4.92 -17.68 3.86
CA LYS A 130 3.91 -18.74 3.98
C LYS A 130 2.55 -18.16 3.62
N GLY A 131 2.16 -18.28 2.36
CA GLY A 131 0.85 -17.85 1.87
C GLY A 131 0.29 -18.79 0.81
N ARG A 132 -1.03 -18.78 0.62
CA ARG A 132 -1.68 -19.42 -0.52
C ARG A 132 -1.76 -18.38 -1.64
N HIS A 133 -1.19 -18.71 -2.79
CA HIS A 133 -1.42 -17.93 -4.00
C HIS A 133 -2.93 -18.00 -4.34
N PRO A 134 -3.63 -16.87 -4.52
CA PRO A 134 -5.07 -16.89 -4.79
C PRO A 134 -5.46 -17.37 -6.20
N SER A 135 -4.48 -17.64 -7.08
CA SER A 135 -4.74 -18.27 -8.39
C SER A 135 -3.79 -19.44 -8.67
N ASN A 136 -4.29 -20.55 -9.20
CA ASN A 136 -3.46 -21.62 -9.78
C ASN A 136 -2.83 -21.19 -11.13
N ASN A 137 -2.39 -19.94 -11.27
CA ASN A 137 -1.86 -19.41 -12.52
C ASN A 137 -0.32 -19.57 -12.58
N PRO A 138 0.23 -20.44 -13.47
CA PRO A 138 1.67 -20.68 -13.58
C PRO A 138 2.47 -19.53 -14.23
N CYS A 139 1.87 -18.37 -14.49
CA CYS A 139 2.49 -17.30 -15.27
C CYS A 139 3.55 -16.45 -14.54
N LEU A 140 3.92 -16.77 -13.29
CA LEU A 140 4.95 -16.03 -12.53
C LEU A 140 6.05 -16.95 -11.96
N GLU A 141 6.28 -18.11 -12.56
CA GLU A 141 7.49 -18.92 -12.32
C GLU A 141 8.69 -18.42 -13.14
N ARG A 142 8.75 -17.12 -13.49
CA ARG A 142 9.93 -16.51 -14.09
C ARG A 142 10.82 -15.95 -12.99
N ASP A 143 11.83 -16.75 -12.64
CA ASP A 143 13.12 -16.32 -12.11
C ASP A 143 13.09 -15.18 -11.08
N ALA A 144 12.66 -15.52 -9.87
CA ALA A 144 13.11 -14.87 -8.63
C ALA A 144 14.63 -15.06 -8.37
N LYS A 145 15.44 -15.14 -9.43
CA LYS A 145 16.91 -15.22 -9.40
C LYS A 145 17.60 -13.94 -9.84
N GLN A 146 16.88 -12.90 -10.28
CA GLN A 146 17.49 -11.58 -10.47
C GLN A 146 17.09 -10.63 -9.35
N ASN A 147 18.03 -10.53 -8.43
CA ASN A 147 18.07 -9.69 -7.23
C ASN A 147 18.13 -8.20 -7.61
N ILE A 148 17.03 -7.66 -8.17
CA ILE A 148 16.84 -6.22 -8.39
C ILE A 148 16.94 -5.47 -7.05
N PHE A 149 16.45 -6.09 -5.97
CA PHE A 149 16.47 -5.53 -4.63
C PHE A 149 17.86 -5.43 -4.01
N SER A 150 18.79 -6.39 -4.22
CA SER A 150 20.16 -6.24 -3.72
C SER A 150 20.94 -5.15 -4.45
N LYS A 151 20.66 -4.91 -5.74
CA LYS A 151 21.33 -3.86 -6.52
C LYS A 151 20.91 -2.47 -6.07
N VAL A 152 19.62 -2.26 -5.82
CA VAL A 152 19.10 -0.99 -5.27
C VAL A 152 19.65 -0.76 -3.86
N PHE A 153 19.68 -1.79 -3.01
CA PHE A 153 20.17 -1.66 -1.63
C PHE A 153 21.68 -1.33 -1.54
N ASN A 154 22.50 -1.86 -2.46
CA ASN A 154 23.93 -1.53 -2.52
C ASN A 154 24.23 -0.13 -3.09
N ALA A 155 23.31 0.47 -3.85
CA ALA A 155 23.47 1.82 -4.38
C ALA A 155 23.29 2.91 -3.30
N PHE A 156 22.45 2.67 -2.29
CA PHE A 156 22.23 3.61 -1.18
C PHE A 156 23.24 3.50 -0.04
N ARG A 157 24.03 2.43 0.01
CA ARG A 157 25.01 2.20 1.09
C ARG A 157 26.40 2.79 0.79
N ASN A 158 26.63 3.24 -0.45
CA ASN A 158 27.92 3.71 -0.95
C ASN A 158 27.91 5.21 -1.32
N ASN A 159 26.90 5.95 -0.89
CA ASN A 159 26.85 7.42 -0.87
C ASN A 159 26.69 7.87 0.59
#